data_AF-A0A7V9N274-F1
#
_entry.id   AF-A0A7V9N274-F1
#
_cell.length_a   1.000
_cell.length_b   1.000
_cell.length_c   1.000
_cell.angle_alpha   90.00
_cell.angle_beta   90.00
_cell.angle_gamma   90.00
#
_symmetry.space_group_name_H-M   'P 1'
#
loop_
_entity.id
_entity.type
_entity.pdbx_description
1 polymer ?
#
loop_
_entity_poly.entity_id
_entity_poly.type
_entity_poly.pdbx_seq_one_letter_code
_entity_poly.pdbx_strand_id
1 'polypeptide(L)'
;MRRFFAPFTFAVVVVLGLAMTGGIHTAAQDASPAAVGGAWVGQEPDLAAMPVTPADLEAMGLPGLGRFFNGWFNSIDSFVEGTAGFYGHTTEETRAMVDRIGLSRAYGVPMGLSSVEGDPESPPTRGAYANIFELQNPSEADAFFDYVESAGAETEAQISAVAAPFALGDQAMVGNSSLLDAEAGERYHEYFIIFQVDNLIVDTGFFTSIPEGPATPEATPVAADSALSSPAATVAELEALGQRQLARIETVLANGSPNLPGLLLRLGDDPLAATADYSEGYRLLDGELFPYYGGRDDDVIADPAALTGATAAYELTESFQRGDEPAPGDYYFLNRLYAFPDEDVATEFLASRP
;
A
#
# COMPACT_ATOMS: atom_id res chain seq x y z
N MET A 1 -14.61 -21.83 -19.86
CA MET A 1 -14.22 -20.47 -20.31
C MET A 1 -13.90 -19.69 -19.05
N ARG A 2 -12.65 -19.76 -18.59
CA ARG A 2 -12.14 -18.96 -17.48
C ARG A 2 -11.99 -17.54 -18.02
N ARG A 3 -12.75 -16.59 -17.48
CA ARG A 3 -12.49 -15.18 -17.75
C ARG A 3 -11.17 -14.87 -17.07
N PHE A 4 -10.13 -14.64 -17.87
CA PHE A 4 -8.92 -13.99 -17.38
C PHE A 4 -9.37 -12.60 -16.99
N PHE A 5 -9.53 -12.38 -15.68
CA PHE A 5 -9.59 -11.04 -15.16
C PHE A 5 -8.19 -10.47 -15.37
N ALA A 6 -8.10 -9.39 -16.14
CA ALA A 6 -6.98 -8.48 -16.03
C ALA A 6 -6.77 -8.23 -14.52
N PRO A 7 -5.51 -8.21 -14.04
CA PRO A 7 -5.25 -8.01 -12.62
C PRO A 7 -6.06 -6.80 -12.21
N PHE A 8 -7.00 -7.03 -11.29
CA PHE A 8 -7.81 -6.00 -10.68
C PHE A 8 -6.84 -4.90 -10.24
N THR A 9 -6.77 -3.83 -11.01
CA THR A 9 -6.13 -2.60 -10.60
C THR A 9 -7.01 -2.09 -9.49
N PHE A 10 -6.77 -2.55 -8.26
CA PHE A 10 -7.19 -1.80 -7.10
C PHE A 10 -6.50 -0.45 -7.26
N ALA A 11 -7.23 0.49 -7.82
CA ALA A 11 -6.99 1.90 -7.61
C ALA A 11 -7.32 2.17 -6.14
N VAL A 12 -6.49 1.64 -5.25
CA VAL A 12 -6.18 2.35 -4.01
C VAL A 12 -5.59 3.64 -4.52
N VAL A 13 -6.33 4.74 -4.38
CA VAL A 13 -5.90 6.03 -4.86
C VAL A 13 -4.65 6.38 -4.06
N VAL A 14 -3.47 6.10 -4.60
CA VAL A 14 -2.23 6.66 -4.07
C VAL A 14 -2.35 8.14 -4.35
N VAL A 15 -2.68 8.93 -3.32
CA VAL A 15 -2.97 10.36 -3.45
C VAL A 15 -1.70 11.11 -3.83
N LEU A 16 -1.43 11.11 -5.13
CA LEU A 16 -0.38 11.84 -5.80
C LEU A 16 -0.94 12.49 -7.12
N GLY A 17 -1.88 13.48 -7.03
CA GLY A 17 -2.23 14.49 -8.10
C GLY A 17 -1.90 16.01 -7.85
N LEU A 18 -1.42 16.76 -8.86
CA LEU A 18 -0.81 18.12 -8.75
C LEU A 18 -1.70 19.27 -9.28
N ALA A 19 -1.99 20.29 -8.46
CA ALA A 19 -2.55 21.56 -8.91
C ALA A 19 -1.48 22.66 -9.11
N MET A 20 -0.95 22.84 -10.32
CA MET A 20 -0.16 24.03 -10.66
C MET A 20 -1.08 25.21 -10.99
N THR A 21 -1.36 26.07 -10.02
CA THR A 21 -1.72 27.47 -10.34
C THR A 21 -0.83 28.46 -9.59
N GLY A 22 0.20 28.95 -10.29
CA GLY A 22 0.69 30.32 -10.11
C GLY A 22 2.07 30.50 -9.48
N GLY A 23 2.93 31.24 -10.20
CA GLY A 23 4.00 32.05 -9.60
C GLY A 23 5.41 31.60 -9.89
N ILE A 24 5.92 31.91 -11.09
CA ILE A 24 7.37 31.90 -11.36
C ILE A 24 8.02 32.93 -10.43
N HIS A 25 8.58 32.48 -9.30
CA HIS A 25 9.59 33.23 -8.57
C HIS A 25 10.95 32.62 -8.87
N THR A 26 11.67 33.29 -9.77
CA THR A 26 13.08 33.04 -10.04
C THR A 26 13.92 33.29 -8.80
N ALA A 27 14.42 32.22 -8.18
CA ALA A 27 15.64 32.25 -7.40
C ALA A 27 16.56 31.14 -7.95
N ALA A 28 17.51 31.56 -8.78
CA ALA A 28 18.62 30.73 -9.19
C ALA A 28 19.49 30.44 -7.96
N GLN A 29 19.69 29.17 -7.64
CA GLN A 29 20.82 28.73 -6.83
C GLN A 29 21.40 27.46 -7.44
N ASP A 30 22.52 27.64 -8.14
CA ASP A 30 23.43 26.57 -8.52
C ASP A 30 23.81 25.76 -7.27
N ALA A 31 23.35 24.53 -7.19
CA ALA A 31 23.94 23.50 -6.36
C ALA A 31 24.09 22.23 -7.22
N SER A 32 25.30 22.05 -7.74
CA SER A 32 25.78 20.79 -8.28
C SER A 32 25.52 19.66 -7.27
N PRO A 33 25.13 18.43 -7.68
CA PRO A 33 24.86 17.36 -6.74
C PRO A 33 26.17 16.97 -6.04
N ALA A 34 26.32 17.42 -4.79
CA ALA A 34 27.33 16.90 -3.91
C ALA A 34 26.90 15.48 -3.52
N ALA A 35 27.75 14.51 -3.84
CA ALA A 35 27.67 13.18 -3.27
C ALA A 35 27.64 13.29 -1.74
N VAL A 36 26.47 13.10 -1.13
CA VAL A 36 26.34 12.95 0.32
C VAL A 36 26.33 11.45 0.60
N GLY A 37 27.53 10.89 0.67
CA GLY A 37 27.77 9.74 1.52
C GLY A 37 27.53 10.16 2.97
N GLY A 38 26.33 9.89 3.46
CA GLY A 38 25.95 9.98 4.86
C GLY A 38 25.23 8.69 5.22
N ALA A 39 25.99 7.66 5.56
CA ALA A 39 25.45 6.39 6.01
C ALA A 39 24.66 6.61 7.30
N TRP A 40 23.34 6.57 7.22
CA TRP A 40 22.51 6.20 8.36
C TRP A 40 22.84 4.75 8.71
N VAL A 41 23.51 4.55 9.84
CA VAL A 41 23.74 3.24 10.43
C VAL A 41 22.57 2.93 11.35
N GLY A 42 21.42 2.70 10.71
CA GLY A 42 20.25 2.00 11.23
C GLY A 42 19.79 1.07 10.10
N GLN A 43 19.30 -0.13 10.40
CA GLN A 43 18.73 -0.94 9.31
C GLN A 43 17.58 -0.14 8.68
N GLU A 44 17.54 -0.07 7.35
CA GLU A 44 16.40 0.50 6.64
C GLU A 44 15.09 -0.05 7.22
N PRO A 45 14.09 0.80 7.50
CA PRO A 45 12.84 0.33 8.09
C PRO A 45 12.17 -0.68 7.16
N ASP A 46 11.66 -1.74 7.76
CA ASP A 46 10.88 -2.78 7.11
C ASP A 46 9.44 -2.30 6.93
N LEU A 47 9.19 -1.63 5.79
CA LEU A 47 7.88 -1.09 5.47
C LEU A 47 6.79 -2.16 5.36
N ALA A 48 7.14 -3.42 5.04
CA ALA A 48 6.18 -4.49 4.90
C ALA A 48 5.68 -5.06 6.25
N ALA A 49 6.40 -4.78 7.34
CA ALA A 49 6.01 -5.15 8.71
C ALA A 49 5.14 -4.10 9.42
N MET A 50 5.07 -2.89 8.85
CA MET A 50 4.40 -1.73 9.43
C MET A 50 2.87 -1.68 9.28
N PRO A 51 2.24 -2.17 8.21
CA PRO A 51 0.79 -2.21 8.09
C PRO A 51 0.10 -2.93 9.25
N VAL A 52 -1.12 -2.50 9.56
CA VAL A 52 -2.02 -3.26 10.44
C VAL A 52 -2.23 -4.69 9.94
N THR A 53 -2.33 -5.63 10.86
CA THR A 53 -2.55 -7.05 10.57
C THR A 53 -4.04 -7.42 10.56
N PRO A 54 -4.41 -8.59 10.01
CA PRO A 54 -5.76 -9.14 10.17
C PRO A 54 -6.22 -9.21 11.64
N ALA A 55 -5.35 -9.60 12.58
CA ALA A 55 -5.68 -9.62 14.01
C ALA A 55 -5.91 -8.20 14.58
N ASP A 56 -5.19 -7.20 14.08
CA ASP A 56 -5.43 -5.80 14.44
C ASP A 56 -6.84 -5.36 14.03
N LEU A 57 -7.25 -5.71 12.81
CA LEU A 57 -8.59 -5.42 12.29
C LEU A 57 -9.68 -6.20 13.03
N GLU A 58 -9.43 -7.47 13.37
CA GLU A 58 -10.32 -8.26 14.22
C GLU A 58 -10.53 -7.60 15.60
N ALA A 59 -9.47 -7.11 16.23
CA ALA A 59 -9.55 -6.40 17.51
C ALA A 59 -10.35 -5.10 17.41
N MET A 60 -10.42 -4.49 16.21
CA MET A 60 -11.27 -3.34 15.91
C MET A 60 -12.73 -3.72 15.58
N GLY A 61 -13.08 -5.01 15.61
CA GLY A 61 -14.42 -5.49 15.28
C GLY A 61 -14.66 -5.69 13.79
N LEU A 62 -13.59 -5.83 12.99
CA LEU A 62 -13.63 -6.09 11.55
C LEU A 62 -13.07 -7.49 11.25
N PRO A 63 -13.79 -8.57 11.63
CA PRO A 63 -13.27 -9.92 11.49
C PRO A 63 -13.27 -10.41 10.04
N GLY A 64 -12.31 -11.28 9.74
CA GLY A 64 -12.23 -11.97 8.45
C GLY A 64 -11.62 -11.16 7.30
N LEU A 65 -11.13 -9.95 7.55
CA LEU A 65 -10.36 -9.24 6.52
C LEU A 65 -9.03 -9.97 6.28
N GLY A 66 -8.74 -10.20 5.01
CA GLY A 66 -7.53 -10.86 4.55
C GLY A 66 -7.02 -10.26 3.27
N ARG A 67 -5.86 -10.73 2.81
CA ARG A 67 -5.19 -10.22 1.61
C ARG A 67 -5.77 -10.84 0.35
N PHE A 68 -6.11 -10.02 -0.64
CA PHE A 68 -6.50 -10.53 -1.97
C PHE A 68 -5.31 -10.69 -2.90
N PHE A 69 -4.29 -9.86 -2.72
CA PHE A 69 -2.98 -10.00 -3.33
C PHE A 69 -1.95 -9.66 -2.26
N ASN A 70 -0.70 -10.08 -2.46
CA ASN A 70 0.37 -9.58 -1.60
C ASN A 70 0.51 -8.06 -1.79
N GLY A 71 1.13 -7.37 -0.84
CA GLY A 71 1.36 -5.93 -1.01
C GLY A 71 2.20 -5.65 -2.26
N TRP A 72 2.31 -4.38 -2.61
CA TRP A 72 3.21 -3.92 -3.64
C TRP A 72 4.31 -3.10 -3.00
N PHE A 73 5.52 -3.26 -3.51
CA PHE A 73 6.55 -2.24 -3.43
C PHE A 73 6.61 -1.63 -4.82
N ASN A 74 6.95 -0.36 -4.99
CA ASN A 74 7.16 0.19 -6.32
C ASN A 74 8.58 0.73 -6.42
N SER A 75 9.28 0.39 -7.51
CA SER A 75 10.43 1.21 -7.90
C SER A 75 9.93 2.65 -8.11
N ILE A 76 10.74 3.65 -7.81
CA ILE A 76 10.33 5.05 -7.99
C ILE A 76 10.00 5.35 -9.46
N ASP A 77 10.67 4.71 -10.41
CA ASP A 77 10.39 4.89 -11.82
C ASP A 77 9.02 4.29 -12.21
N SER A 78 8.72 3.07 -11.78
CA SER A 78 7.39 2.44 -11.97
C SER A 78 6.29 3.23 -11.28
N PHE A 79 6.59 3.75 -10.08
CA PHE A 79 5.69 4.61 -9.33
C PHE A 79 5.33 5.87 -10.12
N VAL A 80 6.34 6.56 -10.67
CA VAL A 80 6.17 7.75 -11.50
C VAL A 80 5.37 7.44 -12.76
N GLU A 81 5.66 6.35 -13.47
CA GLU A 81 4.96 5.97 -14.70
C GLU A 81 3.49 5.63 -14.44
N GLY A 82 3.20 4.82 -13.41
CA GLY A 82 1.83 4.45 -13.04
C GLY A 82 1.01 5.65 -12.58
N THR A 83 1.59 6.49 -11.73
CA THR A 83 0.94 7.71 -11.21
C THR A 83 0.66 8.71 -12.34
N ALA A 84 1.61 8.90 -13.27
CA ALA A 84 1.43 9.79 -14.42
C ALA A 84 0.22 9.38 -15.27
N GLY A 85 0.13 8.09 -15.61
CA GLY A 85 -0.98 7.55 -16.39
C GLY A 85 -2.34 7.73 -15.70
N PHE A 86 -2.41 7.38 -14.41
CA PHE A 86 -3.64 7.43 -13.62
C PHE A 86 -4.20 8.85 -13.47
N TYR A 87 -3.34 9.82 -13.17
CA TYR A 87 -3.77 11.22 -12.98
C TYR A 87 -3.82 12.02 -14.29
N GLY A 88 -3.39 11.44 -15.41
CA GLY A 88 -3.33 12.13 -16.71
C GLY A 88 -2.23 13.20 -16.77
N HIS A 89 -1.17 13.03 -15.96
CA HIS A 89 0.02 13.87 -15.98
C HIS A 89 1.09 13.28 -16.90
N THR A 90 2.08 14.10 -17.28
CA THR A 90 3.29 13.57 -17.91
C THR A 90 4.20 12.89 -16.88
N THR A 91 5.01 11.95 -17.34
CA THR A 91 6.05 11.31 -16.51
C THR A 91 7.02 12.36 -15.94
N GLU A 92 7.37 13.40 -16.69
CA GLU A 92 8.24 14.48 -16.22
C GLU A 92 7.60 15.33 -15.11
N GLU A 93 6.32 15.69 -15.24
CA GLU A 93 5.58 16.41 -14.20
C GLU A 93 5.49 15.59 -12.91
N THR A 94 5.18 14.30 -13.07
CA THR A 94 5.07 13.35 -11.94
C THR A 94 6.43 13.11 -11.29
N ARG A 95 7.52 13.02 -12.06
CA ARG A 95 8.87 12.88 -11.50
C ARG A 95 9.29 14.12 -10.72
N ALA A 96 9.08 15.31 -11.27
CA ALA A 96 9.41 16.55 -10.58
C ALA A 96 8.65 16.69 -9.25
N MET A 97 7.44 16.14 -9.18
CA MET A 97 6.61 16.08 -7.99
C MET A 97 7.16 15.09 -6.95
N VAL A 98 7.48 13.87 -7.38
CA VAL A 98 8.12 12.82 -6.57
C VAL A 98 9.47 13.29 -6.00
N ASP A 99 10.29 13.96 -6.81
CA ASP A 99 11.57 14.54 -6.39
C ASP A 99 11.36 15.65 -5.35
N ARG A 100 10.30 16.46 -5.50
CA ARG A 100 9.98 17.56 -4.58
C ARG A 100 9.52 17.07 -3.21
N ILE A 101 8.74 16.00 -3.15
CA ILE A 101 8.33 15.37 -1.88
C ILE A 101 9.40 14.43 -1.33
N GLY A 102 10.49 14.18 -2.08
CA GLY A 102 11.61 13.36 -1.68
C GLY A 102 11.24 11.90 -1.41
N LEU A 103 10.28 11.33 -2.14
CA LEU A 103 9.86 9.94 -1.95
C LEU A 103 11.03 8.98 -2.26
N SER A 104 11.41 8.14 -1.30
CA SER A 104 12.46 7.12 -1.46
C SER A 104 11.90 5.73 -1.72
N ARG A 105 10.84 5.34 -0.99
CA ARG A 105 10.21 4.02 -1.08
C ARG A 105 8.71 4.14 -0.82
N ALA A 106 7.94 3.27 -1.46
CA ALA A 106 6.51 3.17 -1.23
C ALA A 106 6.13 1.69 -1.12
N TYR A 107 5.39 1.36 -0.06
CA TYR A 107 4.81 0.04 0.15
C TYR A 107 3.32 0.18 0.38
N GLY A 108 2.50 -0.66 -0.24
CA GLY A 108 1.05 -0.65 -0.01
C GLY A 108 0.49 -2.06 0.12
N VAL A 109 -0.48 -2.21 1.01
CA VAL A 109 -1.22 -3.47 1.15
C VAL A 109 -2.70 -3.19 1.43
N PRO A 110 -3.60 -3.67 0.57
CA PRO A 110 -5.02 -3.72 0.88
C PRO A 110 -5.40 -5.08 1.48
N MET A 111 -6.43 -5.05 2.31
CA MET A 111 -7.13 -6.19 2.86
C MET A 111 -8.62 -5.99 2.71
N GLY A 112 -9.38 -7.07 2.61
CA GLY A 112 -10.82 -6.94 2.62
C GLY A 112 -11.55 -8.27 2.80
N LEU A 113 -12.87 -8.17 2.72
CA LEU A 113 -13.77 -9.29 2.83
C LEU A 113 -14.30 -9.66 1.46
N SER A 114 -14.06 -10.90 1.04
CA SER A 114 -14.62 -11.44 -0.19
C SER A 114 -16.15 -11.26 -0.19
N SER A 115 -16.70 -10.73 -1.29
CA SER A 115 -18.15 -10.53 -1.42
C SER A 115 -18.94 -11.84 -1.48
N VAL A 116 -18.27 -12.94 -1.80
CA VAL A 116 -18.82 -14.29 -1.85
C VAL A 116 -17.95 -15.21 -0.98
N GLU A 117 -18.54 -15.74 0.10
CA GLU A 117 -17.84 -16.63 1.03
C GLU A 117 -17.17 -17.80 0.30
N GLY A 118 -15.86 -17.95 0.50
CA GLY A 118 -15.07 -19.02 -0.12
C GLY A 118 -14.73 -18.80 -1.60
N ASP A 119 -15.11 -17.67 -2.19
CA ASP A 119 -14.72 -17.28 -3.55
C ASP A 119 -13.69 -16.14 -3.50
N PRO A 120 -12.40 -16.45 -3.56
CA PRO A 120 -11.36 -15.44 -3.47
C PRO A 120 -11.30 -14.48 -4.67
N GLU A 121 -11.92 -14.83 -5.78
CA GLU A 121 -11.96 -14.02 -7.00
C GLU A 121 -13.09 -12.99 -6.97
N SER A 122 -13.96 -13.04 -5.97
CA SER A 122 -15.03 -12.07 -5.84
C SER A 122 -14.49 -10.75 -5.26
N PRO A 123 -14.97 -9.58 -5.75
CA PRO A 123 -14.48 -8.29 -5.30
C PRO A 123 -14.80 -8.10 -3.81
N PRO A 124 -14.02 -7.29 -3.08
CA PRO A 124 -14.33 -6.98 -1.71
C PRO A 124 -15.56 -6.08 -1.59
N THR A 125 -16.47 -6.40 -0.66
CA THR A 125 -17.59 -5.50 -0.32
C THR A 125 -17.13 -4.26 0.44
N ARG A 126 -16.10 -4.44 1.27
CA ARG A 126 -15.42 -3.41 2.04
C ARG A 126 -13.99 -3.88 2.29
N GLY A 127 -13.04 -2.96 2.21
CA GLY A 127 -11.65 -3.21 2.55
C GLY A 127 -11.07 -2.15 3.46
N ALA A 128 -9.92 -2.50 4.03
CA ALA A 128 -9.02 -1.60 4.73
C ALA A 128 -7.65 -1.67 4.04
N TYR A 129 -6.89 -0.58 4.03
CA TYR A 129 -5.58 -0.56 3.40
C TYR A 129 -4.59 0.25 4.21
N ALA A 130 -3.30 0.02 3.95
CA ALA A 130 -2.23 0.86 4.44
C ALA A 130 -1.17 1.02 3.35
N ASN A 131 -0.85 2.28 3.03
CA ASN A 131 0.27 2.70 2.22
C ASN A 131 1.27 3.41 3.14
N ILE A 132 2.52 2.98 3.08
CA ILE A 132 3.64 3.55 3.82
C ILE A 132 4.63 4.12 2.80
N PHE A 133 4.79 5.44 2.83
CA PHE A 133 5.75 6.17 2.03
C PHE A 133 6.91 6.58 2.92
N GLU A 134 8.12 6.25 2.49
CA GLU A 134 9.33 6.75 3.12
C GLU A 134 9.83 7.96 2.32
N LEU A 135 10.12 9.04 3.03
CA LEU A 135 10.76 10.24 2.51
C LEU A 135 12.26 10.21 2.78
N GLN A 136 13.03 10.89 1.93
CA GLN A 136 14.45 11.10 2.13
C GLN A 136 14.71 11.95 3.38
N ASN A 137 13.87 12.96 3.62
CA ASN A 137 13.96 13.83 4.78
C ASN A 137 12.58 14.11 5.40
N PRO A 138 12.46 14.09 6.75
CA PRO A 138 11.22 14.47 7.43
C PRO A 138 10.69 15.87 7.07
N SER A 139 11.58 16.80 6.70
CA SER A 139 11.22 18.17 6.30
C SER A 139 10.48 18.26 4.96
N GLU A 140 10.45 17.18 4.19
CA GLU A 140 9.74 17.13 2.90
C GLU A 140 8.25 16.79 3.08
N ALA A 141 7.83 16.40 4.30
CA ALA A 141 6.45 16.07 4.61
C ALA A 141 5.47 17.22 4.31
N ASP A 142 5.82 18.47 4.63
CA ASP A 142 4.96 19.63 4.33
C ASP A 142 4.58 19.67 2.84
N ALA A 143 5.55 19.37 1.94
CA ALA A 143 5.30 19.34 0.51
C ALA A 143 4.37 18.18 0.09
N PHE A 144 4.38 17.07 0.83
CA PHE A 144 3.43 15.98 0.66
C PHE A 144 2.02 16.38 1.11
N PHE A 145 1.88 17.03 2.27
CA PHE A 145 0.57 17.43 2.78
C PHE A 145 -0.06 18.57 1.97
N ASP A 146 0.70 19.62 1.65
CA ASP A 146 0.26 20.73 0.79
C ASP A 146 -0.29 20.21 -0.54
N TYR A 147 0.37 19.15 -1.03
CA TYR A 147 0.00 18.52 -2.26
C TYR A 147 -1.34 17.79 -2.17
N VAL A 148 -1.54 16.95 -1.16
CA VAL A 148 -2.81 16.23 -0.98
C VAL A 148 -3.96 17.21 -0.76
N GLU A 149 -3.74 18.30 -0.03
CA GLU A 149 -4.76 19.35 0.16
C GLU A 149 -5.12 20.04 -1.16
N SER A 150 -4.15 20.15 -2.09
CA SER A 150 -4.35 20.72 -3.42
C SER A 150 -4.97 19.75 -4.44
N ALA A 151 -5.00 18.45 -4.13
CA ALA A 151 -5.55 17.42 -5.00
C ALA A 151 -7.06 17.66 -5.15
N GLY A 152 -7.46 18.15 -6.33
CA GLY A 152 -8.83 18.54 -6.63
C GLY A 152 -9.61 17.43 -7.31
N ALA A 153 -10.45 17.83 -8.27
CA ALA A 153 -10.99 16.87 -9.23
C ALA A 153 -9.88 16.48 -10.20
N GLU A 154 -9.43 15.25 -10.08
CA GLU A 154 -8.52 14.60 -11.01
C GLU A 154 -9.32 13.98 -12.18
N THR A 155 -8.63 13.62 -13.25
CA THR A 155 -9.26 13.12 -14.48
C THR A 155 -10.20 11.93 -14.22
N GLU A 156 -9.88 11.10 -13.23
CA GLU A 156 -10.64 9.90 -12.88
C GLU A 156 -11.20 9.92 -11.44
N ALA A 157 -10.63 10.71 -10.53
CA ALA A 157 -11.00 10.72 -9.11
C ALA A 157 -11.42 12.10 -8.59
N GLN A 158 -12.38 12.13 -7.67
CA GLN A 158 -12.67 13.32 -6.86
C GLN A 158 -11.99 13.13 -5.50
N ILE A 159 -11.04 14.02 -5.16
CA ILE A 159 -10.31 13.96 -3.89
C ILE A 159 -10.63 15.21 -3.08
N SER A 160 -10.77 15.04 -1.77
CA SER A 160 -10.93 16.14 -0.83
C SER A 160 -10.32 15.77 0.51
N ALA A 161 -9.46 16.63 1.05
CA ALA A 161 -8.80 16.43 2.33
C ALA A 161 -8.88 17.70 3.20
N VAL A 162 -8.91 17.50 4.51
CA VAL A 162 -8.91 18.55 5.54
C VAL A 162 -8.04 18.13 6.72
N ALA A 163 -7.62 19.08 7.56
CA ALA A 163 -6.92 18.76 8.80
C ALA A 163 -7.72 17.73 9.65
N ALA A 164 -7.02 16.74 10.21
CA ALA A 164 -7.66 15.71 11.00
C ALA A 164 -8.32 16.32 12.26
N PRO A 165 -9.54 15.91 12.63
CA PRO A 165 -10.22 16.42 13.83
C PRO A 165 -9.68 15.83 15.14
N PHE A 166 -8.63 15.02 15.09
CA PHE A 166 -7.97 14.35 16.19
C PHE A 166 -6.45 14.35 15.96
N ALA A 167 -5.67 14.17 17.04
CA ALA A 167 -4.22 14.15 16.96
C ALA A 167 -3.72 12.76 16.55
N LEU A 168 -2.84 12.71 15.54
CA LEU A 168 -2.16 11.51 15.10
C LEU A 168 -0.81 11.89 14.48
N GLY A 169 0.27 11.23 14.89
CA GLY A 169 1.61 11.55 14.40
C GLY A 169 2.02 13.01 14.63
N ASP A 170 2.96 13.48 13.82
CA ASP A 170 3.44 14.87 13.83
C ASP A 170 2.47 15.82 13.11
N GLN A 171 1.86 15.34 12.03
CA GLN A 171 0.85 16.02 11.21
C GLN A 171 -0.16 14.99 10.72
N ALA A 172 -1.43 15.38 10.61
CA ALA A 172 -2.47 14.50 10.07
C ALA A 172 -3.58 15.25 9.31
N MET A 173 -4.10 14.60 8.28
CA MET A 173 -5.27 15.02 7.52
C MET A 173 -6.22 13.85 7.30
N VAL A 174 -7.51 14.13 7.17
CA VAL A 174 -8.52 13.15 6.76
C VAL A 174 -9.06 13.54 5.40
N GLY A 175 -9.29 12.55 4.55
CA GLY A 175 -9.81 12.78 3.22
C GLY A 175 -10.82 11.72 2.79
N ASN A 176 -11.53 12.05 1.72
CA ASN A 176 -12.33 11.09 0.98
C ASN A 176 -11.95 11.13 -0.50
N SER A 177 -12.13 10.01 -1.16
CA SER A 177 -12.02 9.91 -2.60
C SER A 177 -13.23 9.20 -3.19
N SER A 178 -13.55 9.50 -4.45
CA SER A 178 -14.42 8.66 -5.25
C SER A 178 -13.94 8.56 -6.69
N LEU A 179 -13.91 7.33 -7.18
CA LEU A 179 -13.46 6.96 -8.52
C LEU A 179 -14.56 6.14 -9.19
N LEU A 180 -14.86 6.43 -10.45
CA LEU A 180 -15.73 5.60 -11.27
C LEU A 180 -14.88 4.59 -12.04
N ASP A 181 -15.08 3.32 -11.78
CA ASP A 181 -14.58 2.25 -12.64
C ASP A 181 -15.59 2.03 -13.77
N ALA A 182 -15.26 2.57 -14.94
CA ALA A 182 -16.09 2.49 -16.13
C ALA A 182 -16.21 1.07 -16.69
N GLU A 183 -15.27 0.17 -16.38
CA GLU A 183 -15.27 -1.20 -16.85
C GLU A 183 -16.18 -2.08 -15.99
N ALA A 184 -16.06 -1.97 -14.66
CA ALA A 184 -16.92 -2.67 -13.72
C ALA A 184 -18.34 -2.06 -13.63
N GLY A 185 -18.48 -0.78 -13.99
CA GLY A 185 -19.72 -0.03 -13.77
C GLY A 185 -19.99 0.21 -12.28
N GLU A 186 -18.93 0.33 -11.50
CA GLU A 186 -18.98 0.50 -10.05
C GLU A 186 -18.25 1.78 -9.64
N ARG A 187 -18.75 2.40 -8.56
CA ARG A 187 -18.11 3.56 -7.94
C ARG A 187 -17.39 3.12 -6.68
N TYR A 188 -16.09 3.37 -6.67
CA TYR A 188 -15.25 3.21 -5.51
C TYR A 188 -15.36 4.47 -4.63
N HIS A 189 -15.44 4.24 -3.34
CA HIS A 189 -15.42 5.28 -2.32
C HIS A 189 -14.37 4.94 -1.29
N GLU A 190 -13.49 5.89 -1.00
CA GLU A 190 -12.48 5.74 0.04
C GLU A 190 -12.69 6.78 1.14
N TYR A 191 -12.27 6.41 2.34
CA TYR A 191 -12.20 7.31 3.48
C TYR A 191 -10.92 7.02 4.24
N PHE A 192 -10.06 8.02 4.30
CA PHE A 192 -8.65 7.81 4.61
C PHE A 192 -8.08 8.88 5.51
N ILE A 193 -7.02 8.52 6.22
CA ILE A 193 -6.19 9.41 7.01
C ILE A 193 -4.77 9.32 6.50
N ILE A 194 -4.18 10.49 6.30
CA ILE A 194 -2.75 10.64 6.06
C ILE A 194 -2.11 11.23 7.30
N PHE A 195 -1.05 10.61 7.79
CA PHE A 195 -0.30 11.14 8.94
C PHE A 195 1.20 10.90 8.82
N GLN A 196 1.97 11.77 9.48
CA GLN A 196 3.44 11.71 9.49
C GLN A 196 3.96 11.03 10.77
N VAL A 197 4.99 10.21 10.61
CA VAL A 197 5.84 9.71 11.70
C VAL A 197 7.30 9.79 11.26
N ASP A 198 8.05 10.78 11.78
CA ASP A 198 9.44 11.03 11.35
C ASP A 198 9.55 11.22 9.82
N ASN A 199 10.30 10.37 9.11
CA ASN A 199 10.41 10.40 7.65
C ASN A 199 9.35 9.52 6.94
N LEU A 200 8.35 9.00 7.66
CA LEU A 200 7.28 8.19 7.07
C LEU A 200 6.01 9.01 6.92
N ILE A 201 5.38 8.88 5.75
CA ILE A 201 3.99 9.27 5.53
C ILE A 201 3.15 8.01 5.44
N VAL A 202 2.07 7.97 6.18
CA VAL A 202 1.16 6.83 6.25
C VAL A 202 -0.17 7.27 5.70
N ASP A 203 -0.64 6.61 4.66
CA ASP A 203 -2.00 6.74 4.13
C ASP A 203 -2.74 5.42 4.43
N THR A 204 -3.74 5.49 5.29
CA THR A 204 -4.53 4.30 5.67
C THR A 204 -5.99 4.66 5.71
N GLY A 205 -6.83 3.72 5.31
CA GLY A 205 -8.25 3.99 5.19
C GLY A 205 -9.09 2.77 4.93
N PHE A 206 -10.36 3.05 4.67
CA PHE A 206 -11.35 2.09 4.24
C PHE A 206 -11.80 2.41 2.82
N PHE A 207 -12.14 1.38 2.08
CA PHE A 207 -12.78 1.54 0.78
C PHE A 207 -13.99 0.61 0.63
N THR A 208 -14.91 0.98 -0.25
CA THR A 208 -16.06 0.15 -0.66
C THR A 208 -16.36 0.39 -2.13
N SER A 209 -16.85 -0.64 -2.82
CA SER A 209 -17.34 -0.55 -4.20
C SER A 209 -18.87 -0.65 -4.21
N ILE A 210 -19.53 0.27 -4.91
CA ILE A 210 -20.99 0.32 -5.02
C ILE A 210 -21.37 0.34 -6.51
N PRO A 211 -22.19 -0.60 -7.00
CA PRO A 211 -22.67 -0.59 -8.38
C PRO A 211 -23.37 0.73 -8.74
N GLU A 212 -23.13 1.25 -9.94
CA GLU A 212 -23.83 2.46 -10.38
C GLU A 212 -25.34 2.23 -10.56
N GLY A 213 -26.13 3.10 -9.94
CA GLY A 213 -27.60 3.14 -10.06
C GLY A 213 -28.13 4.57 -9.93
N PRO A 214 -29.47 4.78 -10.03
CA PRO A 214 -30.07 6.12 -9.99
C PRO A 214 -29.97 6.85 -8.64
N ALA A 215 -29.33 6.25 -7.62
CA ALA A 215 -29.14 6.80 -6.29
C ALA A 215 -27.73 6.49 -5.72
N THR A 216 -26.71 6.34 -6.58
CA THR A 216 -25.32 6.25 -6.08
C THR A 216 -24.98 7.58 -5.41
N PRO A 217 -24.62 7.60 -4.12
CA PRO A 217 -24.15 8.82 -3.49
C PRO A 217 -22.85 9.26 -4.18
N GLU A 218 -22.79 10.50 -4.68
CA GLU A 218 -21.49 11.08 -5.00
C GLU A 218 -20.71 11.29 -3.69
N ALA A 219 -19.38 11.12 -3.71
CA ALA A 219 -18.58 11.62 -2.60
C ALA A 219 -18.83 13.12 -2.48
N THR A 220 -19.33 13.53 -1.32
CA THR A 220 -19.53 14.96 -1.08
C THR A 220 -18.17 15.54 -0.71
N PRO A 221 -17.69 16.60 -1.40
CA PRO A 221 -16.45 17.28 -1.04
C PRO A 221 -16.49 17.63 0.45
N VAL A 222 -15.40 17.34 1.15
CA VAL A 222 -15.29 17.69 2.56
C VAL A 222 -15.20 19.21 2.64
N ALA A 223 -16.28 19.88 3.04
CA ALA A 223 -16.14 21.27 3.48
C ALA A 223 -15.47 21.26 4.86
N ALA A 224 -14.56 22.21 5.10
CA ALA A 224 -13.81 22.34 6.35
C ALA A 224 -14.67 22.37 7.64
N ASP A 225 -15.98 22.65 7.52
CA ASP A 225 -16.96 22.72 8.60
C ASP A 225 -18.16 21.74 8.45
N SER A 226 -18.19 20.87 7.44
CA SER A 226 -19.29 19.91 7.25
C SER A 226 -18.96 18.54 7.84
N ALA A 227 -19.96 17.86 8.39
CA ALA A 227 -19.84 16.52 8.94
C ALA A 227 -19.17 15.57 7.92
N LEU A 228 -17.91 15.20 8.18
CA LEU A 228 -17.18 14.19 7.44
C LEU A 228 -18.04 12.93 7.31
N SER A 229 -18.46 12.60 6.09
CA SER A 229 -19.25 11.41 5.82
C SER A 229 -18.73 10.73 4.58
N SER A 230 -18.44 9.44 4.70
CA SER A 230 -18.16 8.54 3.57
C SER A 230 -18.99 7.28 3.76
N PRO A 231 -19.50 6.66 2.68
CA PRO A 231 -20.11 5.34 2.78
C PRO A 231 -19.13 4.25 3.21
N ALA A 232 -17.81 4.48 3.13
CA ALA A 232 -16.80 3.47 3.45
C ALA A 232 -16.58 3.25 4.96
N ALA A 233 -16.66 4.32 5.77
CA ALA A 233 -16.43 4.28 7.21
C ALA A 233 -16.86 5.59 7.91
N THR A 234 -16.93 5.55 9.23
CA THR A 234 -17.11 6.72 10.11
C THR A 234 -15.77 7.36 10.51
N VAL A 235 -15.80 8.62 10.97
CA VAL A 235 -14.61 9.31 11.54
C VAL A 235 -14.01 8.52 12.70
N ALA A 236 -14.84 7.93 13.56
CA ALA A 236 -14.37 7.18 14.72
C ALA A 236 -13.67 5.86 14.32
N GLU A 237 -14.15 5.17 13.28
CA GLU A 237 -13.45 4.01 12.73
C GLU A 237 -12.11 4.41 12.12
N LEU A 238 -12.06 5.56 11.44
CA LEU A 238 -10.83 6.08 10.85
C LEU A 238 -9.79 6.48 11.90
N GLU A 239 -10.22 7.16 12.97
CA GLU A 239 -9.36 7.50 14.12
C GLU A 239 -8.79 6.22 14.77
N ALA A 240 -9.64 5.21 15.00
CA ALA A 240 -9.21 3.94 15.58
C ALA A 240 -8.20 3.21 14.68
N LEU A 241 -8.42 3.21 13.37
CA LEU A 241 -7.49 2.64 12.39
C LEU A 241 -6.14 3.36 12.43
N GLY A 242 -6.16 4.70 12.37
CA GLY A 242 -4.96 5.53 12.44
C GLY A 242 -4.15 5.30 13.71
N GLN A 243 -4.81 5.26 14.88
CA GLN A 243 -4.15 4.98 16.16
C GLN A 243 -3.52 3.57 16.19
N ARG A 244 -4.22 2.57 15.63
CA ARG A 244 -3.70 1.19 15.56
C ARG A 244 -2.48 1.11 14.63
N GLN A 245 -2.57 1.75 13.47
CA GLN A 245 -1.50 1.84 12.48
C GLN A 245 -0.26 2.56 13.02
N LEU A 246 -0.45 3.68 13.75
CA LEU A 246 0.64 4.39 14.42
C LEU A 246 1.33 3.50 15.46
N ALA A 247 0.56 2.84 16.33
CA ALA A 247 1.12 1.96 17.36
C ALA A 247 1.91 0.79 16.76
N ARG A 248 1.46 0.25 15.61
CA ARG A 248 2.18 -0.81 14.88
C ARG A 248 3.51 -0.29 14.34
N ILE A 249 3.53 0.88 13.69
CA ILE A 249 4.75 1.52 13.19
C ILE A 249 5.73 1.78 14.32
N GLU A 250 5.29 2.40 15.42
CA GLU A 250 6.12 2.66 16.59
C GLU A 250 6.72 1.37 17.17
N THR A 251 5.93 0.28 17.19
CA THR A 251 6.40 -1.04 17.64
C THR A 251 7.51 -1.57 16.73
N VAL A 252 7.34 -1.49 15.41
CA VAL A 252 8.34 -1.93 14.42
C VAL A 252 9.60 -1.09 14.51
N LEU A 253 9.48 0.24 14.64
CA LEU A 253 10.62 1.14 14.78
C LEU A 253 11.39 0.91 16.09
N ALA A 254 10.68 0.64 17.19
CA ALA A 254 11.29 0.45 18.50
C ALA A 254 11.93 -0.94 18.69
N ASN A 255 11.26 -2.00 18.21
CA ASN A 255 11.67 -3.39 18.46
C ASN A 255 12.36 -4.04 17.25
N GLY A 256 12.31 -3.40 16.08
CA GLY A 256 12.70 -3.98 14.80
C GLY A 256 11.64 -4.94 14.25
N SER A 257 12.00 -5.56 13.13
CA SER A 257 11.24 -6.64 12.49
C SER A 257 12.22 -7.72 12.02
N PRO A 258 11.71 -8.88 11.54
CA PRO A 258 12.53 -9.87 10.85
C PRO A 258 13.30 -9.33 9.63
N ASN A 259 12.85 -8.20 9.05
CA ASN A 259 13.44 -7.52 7.89
C ASN A 259 13.73 -8.46 6.70
N LEU A 260 12.81 -9.40 6.45
CA LEU A 260 12.90 -10.33 5.33
C LEU A 260 12.87 -9.64 3.94
N PRO A 261 12.08 -8.56 3.69
CA PRO A 261 12.17 -7.84 2.42
C PRO A 261 13.57 -7.24 2.19
N GLY A 262 14.18 -6.66 3.23
CA GLY A 262 15.54 -6.12 3.14
C GLY A 262 16.60 -7.19 2.84
N LEU A 263 16.36 -8.46 3.21
CA LEU A 263 17.22 -9.58 2.79
C LEU A 263 17.01 -9.94 1.32
N LEU A 264 15.78 -9.83 0.82
CA LEU A 264 15.45 -10.12 -0.56
C LEU A 264 16.08 -9.10 -1.51
N LEU A 265 16.05 -7.81 -1.16
CA LEU A 265 16.72 -6.74 -1.91
C LEU A 265 18.25 -6.93 -2.03
N ARG A 266 18.87 -7.73 -1.15
CA ARG A 266 20.30 -8.07 -1.22
C ARG A 266 20.63 -9.22 -2.18
N LEU A 267 19.62 -9.93 -2.68
CA LEU A 267 19.81 -11.08 -3.57
C LEU A 267 20.01 -10.69 -5.05
N GLY A 268 19.96 -9.39 -5.40
CA GLY A 268 20.30 -8.90 -6.74
C GLY A 268 20.75 -7.44 -6.75
N ASP A 269 21.55 -7.05 -7.75
CA ASP A 269 21.97 -5.65 -7.95
C ASP A 269 20.82 -4.77 -8.49
N ASP A 270 19.76 -5.42 -9.02
CA ASP A 270 18.46 -4.83 -9.37
C ASP A 270 17.44 -5.97 -9.56
N PRO A 271 16.86 -6.53 -8.48
CA PRO A 271 15.97 -7.68 -8.59
C PRO A 271 14.64 -7.34 -9.28
N LEU A 272 14.28 -6.07 -9.42
CA LEU A 272 12.97 -5.63 -9.92
C LEU A 272 13.00 -5.11 -11.37
N ALA A 273 14.17 -4.80 -11.95
CA ALA A 273 14.29 -4.24 -13.30
C ALA A 273 13.84 -5.14 -14.47
N ALA A 274 13.45 -6.40 -14.23
CA ALA A 274 13.10 -7.34 -15.29
C ALA A 274 11.71 -7.98 -15.18
N THR A 275 10.91 -7.63 -14.16
CA THR A 275 9.61 -8.28 -13.91
C THR A 275 8.47 -7.34 -14.27
N ALA A 276 7.55 -7.81 -15.11
CA ALA A 276 6.41 -7.02 -15.57
C ALA A 276 5.37 -6.80 -14.46
N ASP A 277 5.36 -7.67 -13.45
CA ASP A 277 4.44 -7.63 -12.31
C ASP A 277 5.06 -8.40 -11.14
N TYR A 278 4.94 -7.84 -9.93
CA TYR A 278 5.37 -8.50 -8.71
C TYR A 278 4.46 -8.13 -7.52
N SER A 279 4.35 -9.06 -6.57
CA SER A 279 3.61 -8.85 -5.33
C SER A 279 4.38 -9.42 -4.16
N GLU A 280 4.46 -8.69 -3.05
CA GLU A 280 5.26 -9.05 -1.90
C GLU A 280 4.65 -8.74 -0.54
N GLY A 281 4.97 -9.57 0.44
CA GLY A 281 4.56 -9.30 1.81
C GLY A 281 4.73 -10.48 2.75
N TYR A 282 4.60 -10.18 4.04
CA TYR A 282 4.55 -11.22 5.06
C TYR A 282 3.30 -12.08 4.92
N ARG A 283 3.46 -13.40 4.98
CA ARG A 283 2.40 -14.40 5.16
C ARG A 283 2.23 -14.78 6.62
N LEU A 284 3.35 -14.77 7.34
CA LEU A 284 3.44 -14.99 8.77
C LEU A 284 4.31 -13.87 9.34
N LEU A 285 3.83 -13.18 10.36
CA LEU A 285 4.59 -12.16 11.07
C LEU A 285 4.22 -12.22 12.54
N ASP A 286 5.22 -12.20 13.42
CA ASP A 286 5.02 -12.31 14.87
C ASP A 286 4.20 -13.55 15.29
N GLY A 287 4.29 -14.64 14.52
CA GLY A 287 3.49 -15.86 14.72
C GLY A 287 2.03 -15.77 14.26
N GLU A 288 1.60 -14.64 13.71
CA GLU A 288 0.27 -14.43 13.13
C GLU A 288 0.25 -14.78 11.65
N LEU A 289 -0.61 -15.72 11.27
CA LEU A 289 -0.85 -16.07 9.87
C LEU A 289 -1.84 -15.09 9.24
N PHE A 290 -1.48 -14.51 8.11
CA PHE A 290 -2.37 -13.60 7.39
C PHE A 290 -3.26 -14.39 6.42
N PRO A 291 -4.59 -14.33 6.54
CA PRO A 291 -5.49 -14.95 5.58
C PRO A 291 -5.20 -14.41 4.18
N TYR A 292 -5.06 -15.33 3.22
CA TYR A 292 -4.86 -15.00 1.81
C TYR A 292 -5.97 -15.59 0.97
N TYR A 293 -6.57 -14.73 0.17
CA TYR A 293 -7.69 -15.08 -0.69
C TYR A 293 -7.20 -15.32 -2.13
N GLY A 294 -6.45 -14.42 -2.77
CA GLY A 294 -6.05 -14.59 -4.20
C GLY A 294 -4.89 -15.55 -4.47
N GLY A 295 -4.84 -16.69 -3.79
CA GLY A 295 -3.88 -17.77 -4.06
C GLY A 295 -4.39 -18.80 -5.05
N ARG A 296 -3.48 -19.47 -5.74
CA ARG A 296 -3.80 -20.64 -6.58
C ARG A 296 -3.83 -21.90 -5.74
N ASP A 297 -4.56 -22.92 -6.20
CA ASP A 297 -4.66 -24.22 -5.52
C ASP A 297 -3.29 -24.91 -5.29
N ASP A 298 -2.25 -24.54 -6.06
CA ASP A 298 -0.88 -25.03 -5.93
C ASP A 298 0.04 -24.16 -5.05
N ASP A 299 -0.48 -23.06 -4.47
CA ASP A 299 0.23 -22.27 -3.47
C ASP A 299 0.35 -23.08 -2.17
N VAL A 300 1.49 -23.75 -2.01
CA VAL A 300 1.87 -24.60 -0.86
C VAL A 300 1.68 -23.92 0.52
N ILE A 301 1.53 -22.60 0.58
CA ILE A 301 1.32 -21.81 1.81
C ILE A 301 -0.17 -21.55 2.12
N ALA A 302 -1.10 -21.92 1.23
CA ALA A 302 -2.52 -22.03 1.61
C ALA A 302 -2.75 -23.08 2.72
N ASP A 303 -1.74 -23.92 3.01
CA ASP A 303 -1.72 -24.78 4.19
C ASP A 303 -0.94 -24.12 5.36
N PRO A 304 -1.63 -23.63 6.41
CA PRO A 304 -0.99 -23.15 7.64
C PRO A 304 0.01 -24.14 8.23
N ALA A 305 -0.21 -25.45 8.06
CA ALA A 305 0.68 -26.47 8.56
C ALA A 305 2.06 -26.39 7.92
N ALA A 306 2.15 -25.90 6.68
CA ALA A 306 3.42 -25.65 6.02
C ALA A 306 4.25 -24.64 6.81
N LEU A 307 3.64 -23.61 7.42
CA LEU A 307 4.38 -22.55 8.12
C LEU A 307 4.76 -22.89 9.57
N THR A 308 4.41 -24.09 10.04
CA THR A 308 4.68 -24.53 11.41
C THR A 308 6.17 -24.43 11.76
N GLY A 309 6.48 -23.78 12.88
CA GLY A 309 7.85 -23.62 13.40
C GLY A 309 8.56 -22.33 12.96
N ALA A 310 8.10 -21.69 11.87
CA ALA A 310 8.57 -20.35 11.53
C ALA A 310 8.00 -19.30 12.49
N THR A 311 8.74 -18.21 12.69
CA THR A 311 8.30 -17.00 13.42
C THR A 311 7.86 -15.90 12.47
N ALA A 312 8.42 -15.89 11.26
CA ALA A 312 7.95 -15.09 10.14
C ALA A 312 8.17 -15.82 8.81
N ALA A 313 7.34 -15.51 7.83
CA ALA A 313 7.47 -15.97 6.46
C ALA A 313 7.10 -14.83 5.51
N TYR A 314 7.99 -14.55 4.57
CA TYR A 314 7.84 -13.53 3.55
C TYR A 314 7.78 -14.16 2.17
N GLU A 315 6.94 -13.61 1.32
CA GLU A 315 6.79 -14.08 -0.05
C GLU A 315 6.94 -12.91 -1.02
N LEU A 316 7.71 -13.14 -2.08
CA LEU A 316 7.75 -12.33 -3.29
C LEU A 316 7.35 -13.21 -4.46
N THR A 317 6.32 -12.79 -5.18
CA THR A 317 5.91 -13.37 -6.46
C THR A 317 6.37 -12.46 -7.57
N GLU A 318 7.04 -13.00 -8.59
CA GLU A 318 7.53 -12.28 -9.76
C GLU A 318 6.97 -12.93 -11.02
N SER A 319 6.32 -12.16 -11.90
CA SER A 319 5.75 -12.65 -13.14
C SER A 319 6.54 -12.17 -14.36
N PHE A 320 6.84 -13.11 -15.26
CA PHE A 320 7.42 -12.85 -16.58
C PHE A 320 6.31 -12.95 -17.62
N GLN A 321 5.69 -11.80 -17.88
CA GLN A 321 4.57 -11.70 -18.82
C GLN A 321 5.06 -11.64 -20.28
N ARG A 322 4.29 -12.26 -21.19
CA ARG A 322 4.47 -12.11 -22.64
C ARG A 322 3.42 -11.16 -23.20
N GLY A 323 3.60 -9.87 -22.98
CA GLY A 323 2.68 -8.81 -23.40
C GLY A 323 2.32 -7.89 -22.24
N ASP A 324 1.31 -7.04 -22.44
CA ASP A 324 0.87 -6.03 -21.47
C ASP A 324 -0.12 -6.60 -20.42
N GLU A 325 -0.61 -7.83 -20.61
CA GLU A 325 -1.54 -8.50 -19.69
C GLU A 325 -1.06 -9.92 -19.34
N PRO A 326 -1.31 -10.42 -18.11
CA PRO A 326 -1.04 -11.80 -17.74
C PRO A 326 -1.80 -12.79 -18.63
N ALA A 327 -1.08 -13.68 -19.29
CA ALA A 327 -1.66 -14.71 -20.15
C ALA A 327 -1.50 -16.12 -19.56
N PRO A 328 -2.42 -17.06 -19.86
CA PRO A 328 -2.21 -18.47 -19.54
C PRO A 328 -0.89 -18.97 -20.18
N GLY A 329 0.04 -19.40 -19.33
CA GLY A 329 1.35 -19.90 -19.76
C GLY A 329 2.50 -18.91 -19.59
N ASP A 330 2.26 -17.76 -18.97
CA ASP A 330 3.33 -16.91 -18.44
C ASP A 330 4.03 -17.60 -17.28
N TYR A 331 5.35 -17.42 -17.22
CA TYR A 331 6.18 -18.00 -16.17
C TYR A 331 6.18 -17.05 -14.98
N TYR A 332 6.09 -17.61 -13.77
CA TYR A 332 6.28 -16.84 -12.55
C TYR A 332 7.30 -17.53 -11.66
N PHE A 333 8.04 -16.73 -10.91
CA PHE A 333 8.92 -17.18 -9.84
C PHE A 333 8.32 -16.80 -8.50
N LEU A 334 8.60 -17.63 -7.51
CA LEU A 334 8.10 -17.45 -6.16
C LEU A 334 9.25 -17.60 -5.20
N ASN A 335 9.69 -16.48 -4.66
CA ASN A 335 10.75 -16.39 -3.67
C ASN A 335 10.12 -16.34 -2.29
N ARG A 336 10.57 -17.23 -1.40
CA ARG A 336 10.02 -17.37 -0.04
C ARG A 336 11.16 -17.35 0.96
N LEU A 337 11.07 -16.44 1.92
CA LEU A 337 12.02 -16.32 3.02
C LEU A 337 11.33 -16.68 4.32
N TYR A 338 12.02 -17.39 5.18
CA TYR A 338 11.49 -17.83 6.48
C TYR A 338 12.46 -17.41 7.58
N ALA A 339 11.92 -16.92 8.68
CA ALA A 339 12.65 -16.68 9.92
C ALA A 339 12.26 -17.74 10.94
N PHE A 340 13.25 -18.32 11.60
CA PHE A 340 13.08 -19.33 12.64
C PHE A 340 13.66 -18.83 13.97
N PRO A 341 13.17 -19.33 15.11
CA PRO A 341 13.70 -18.93 16.40
C PRO A 341 15.17 -19.38 16.59
N ASP A 342 15.55 -20.50 15.96
CA ASP A 342 16.91 -21.05 15.98
C ASP A 342 17.19 -21.98 14.78
N GLU A 343 18.45 -22.44 14.68
CA GLU A 343 18.94 -23.33 13.64
C GLU A 343 18.36 -24.75 13.71
N ASP A 344 18.03 -25.24 14.91
CA ASP A 344 17.48 -26.58 15.10
C ASP A 344 16.07 -26.65 14.51
N VAL A 345 15.23 -25.65 14.80
CA VAL A 345 13.88 -25.53 14.21
C VAL A 345 13.94 -25.32 12.70
N ALA A 346 14.88 -24.51 12.20
CA ALA A 346 15.09 -24.34 10.76
C ALA A 346 15.49 -25.67 10.09
N THR A 347 16.35 -26.46 10.74
CA THR A 347 16.82 -27.75 10.23
C THR A 347 15.69 -28.78 10.21
N GLU A 348 14.89 -28.87 11.28
CA GLU A 348 13.71 -29.73 11.32
C GLU A 348 12.69 -29.36 10.24
N PHE A 349 12.45 -28.05 10.06
CA PHE A 349 11.58 -27.54 9.01
C PHE A 349 12.05 -27.99 7.62
N LEU A 350 13.34 -27.80 7.31
CA LEU A 350 13.92 -28.23 6.03
C LEU A 350 13.86 -29.75 5.85
N ALA A 351 14.13 -30.52 6.90
CA ALA A 351 14.08 -31.99 6.85
C ALA A 351 12.66 -32.54 6.67
N SER A 352 11.64 -31.78 7.08
CA SER A 352 10.24 -32.16 6.95
C SER A 352 9.68 -32.03 5.54
N ARG A 353 10.42 -31.35 4.63
CA ARG A 353 9.96 -31.06 3.27
C ARG A 353 10.81 -31.82 2.23
N PRO A 354 10.16 -32.52 1.28
CA PRO A 354 10.83 -33.35 0.27
C PRO A 354 11.58 -32.57 -0.80
#